data_AF-M2AXQ3-F1
#
_entry.id   AF-M2AXQ3-F1
#
_cell.length_a   1.000
_cell.length_b   1.000
_cell.length_c   1.000
_cell.angle_alpha   90.00
_cell.angle_beta   90.00
_cell.angle_gamma   90.00
#
_symmetry.space_group_name_H-M   'P 1'
#
loop_
_entity.id
_entity.type
_entity.pdbx_description
1 polymer ?
#
loop_
_entity_poly.entity_id
_entity_poly.type
_entity_poly.pdbx_seq_one_letter_code
_entity_poly.pdbx_strand_id
1 'polypeptide(L)'
;MYRISRFFPYLFVHFLLGLVASFAYVFFMPIKETVLPVSLFSWKIRESILLFIFYFPFIYTSALIFAYPIIFGKFGPAKMQRRSSAMIRFIQHFFIFSLAVLSFYVVLAEAVKPILMEYQSRSVYQALTHKEYTKLAKEAYDRNDYSQAGDHIGRALSIWPQSEDAMKLNEMIKIAGEKLSLDKTDSVLRKNISEEDNISMTAEAALKRAEMAALAFDFYTAHYYAKLAMQTFQDGNPLKIDAENLAVQAWAEVEKGLASYKDAPSIALYKSKKAAYEALQRGDYIKAYYSFLQIDSSMRASNPDKKDPEVERFLNLSRVELEKNVFFTDELKNIPNFIMRGDISFTVGEHSHECAVIKIHGISHGSSTLRNEIYLMNVLYTRLGISNAEKWSIIIPYAKLIEVVDDEGKNRLMLQICSVDRYSEEKNVYPKVLSGELPRENAHNILLPMTMTDFILIEKSISGPSAMKISDLYYFSLIAEKYGLKKEAYLSEVLYRLTEPLLLLIVSLLVLILAWRFRVSPGRRLNKRLFLFSPLCPFLSYILMETLRYIFKLQIAFFVCLTPRYVSLIVFGLPVIALIFLIITLVYQRSE
;
A
#
# COMPACT_ATOMS: atom_id res chain seq x y z
N MET A 1 -11.48 -32.76 -44.54
CA MET A 1 -10.54 -31.71 -44.10
C MET A 1 -10.61 -30.42 -44.94
N TYR A 2 -10.66 -30.46 -46.28
CA TYR A 2 -10.30 -29.31 -47.14
C TYR A 2 -11.31 -28.14 -47.37
N ARG A 3 -12.57 -28.21 -46.89
CA ARG A 3 -13.60 -27.18 -47.24
C ARG A 3 -14.10 -26.32 -46.09
N ILE A 4 -14.21 -26.85 -44.85
CA ILE A 4 -14.70 -26.08 -43.69
C ILE A 4 -13.61 -25.16 -43.12
N SER A 5 -12.32 -25.56 -43.20
CA SER A 5 -11.18 -24.73 -42.77
C SER A 5 -11.06 -23.41 -43.54
N ARG A 6 -11.63 -23.32 -44.75
CA ARG A 6 -11.69 -22.10 -45.54
C ARG A 6 -12.56 -21.00 -44.93
N PHE A 7 -13.35 -21.31 -43.88
CA PHE A 7 -14.17 -20.34 -43.18
C PHE A 7 -13.53 -19.75 -41.90
N PHE A 8 -12.43 -20.35 -41.39
CA PHE A 8 -11.71 -19.80 -40.24
C PHE A 8 -11.17 -18.37 -40.47
N PRO A 9 -10.68 -17.98 -41.66
CA PRO A 9 -10.27 -16.60 -41.91
C PRO A 9 -11.41 -15.57 -41.71
N TYR A 10 -12.66 -15.91 -42.01
CA TYR A 10 -13.80 -14.99 -41.83
C TYR A 10 -14.14 -14.76 -40.36
N LEU A 11 -13.98 -15.81 -39.53
CA LEU A 11 -14.12 -15.70 -38.08
C LEU A 11 -12.99 -14.86 -37.49
N PHE A 12 -11.76 -15.05 -37.99
CA PHE A 12 -10.61 -14.22 -37.60
C PHE A 12 -10.80 -12.74 -37.94
N VAL A 13 -11.33 -12.42 -39.12
CA VAL A 13 -11.68 -11.04 -39.49
C VAL A 13 -12.73 -10.44 -38.55
N HIS A 14 -13.73 -11.21 -38.10
CA HIS A 14 -14.70 -10.72 -37.10
C HIS A 14 -14.03 -10.37 -35.76
N PHE A 15 -13.10 -11.19 -35.28
CA PHE A 15 -12.33 -10.88 -34.08
C PHE A 15 -11.44 -9.65 -34.27
N LEU A 16 -10.78 -9.51 -35.41
CA LEU A 16 -9.95 -8.34 -35.73
C LEU A 16 -10.78 -7.05 -35.78
N LEU A 17 -11.96 -7.08 -36.42
CA LEU A 17 -12.89 -5.96 -36.43
C LEU A 17 -13.35 -5.58 -35.01
N GLY A 18 -13.65 -6.58 -34.18
CA GLY A 18 -13.98 -6.36 -32.77
C GLY A 18 -12.85 -5.67 -32.01
N LEU A 19 -11.61 -6.13 -32.20
CA LEU A 19 -10.42 -5.52 -31.60
C LEU A 19 -10.25 -4.06 -32.06
N VAL A 20 -10.29 -3.79 -33.37
CA VAL A 20 -10.18 -2.44 -33.92
C VAL A 20 -11.29 -1.52 -33.39
N ALA A 21 -12.52 -2.03 -33.28
CA ALA A 21 -13.64 -1.28 -32.72
C ALA A 21 -13.43 -0.94 -31.24
N SER A 22 -12.88 -1.86 -30.43
CA SER A 22 -12.53 -1.59 -29.03
C SER A 22 -11.47 -0.48 -28.91
N PHE A 23 -10.44 -0.51 -29.75
CA PHE A 23 -9.44 0.56 -29.82
C PHE A 23 -10.06 1.89 -30.24
N ALA A 24 -10.84 1.92 -31.31
CA ALA A 24 -11.50 3.13 -31.76
C ALA A 24 -12.37 3.74 -30.63
N TYR A 25 -13.20 2.92 -29.98
CA TYR A 25 -14.08 3.37 -28.91
C TYR A 25 -13.32 4.05 -27.76
N VAL A 26 -12.27 3.42 -27.23
CA VAL A 26 -11.50 3.96 -26.09
C VAL A 26 -10.71 5.21 -26.47
N PHE A 27 -10.20 5.31 -27.71
CA PHE A 27 -9.43 6.47 -28.13
C PHE A 27 -10.30 7.70 -28.38
N PHE A 28 -11.52 7.52 -28.88
CA PHE A 28 -12.46 8.62 -29.18
C PHE A 28 -13.35 9.02 -27.99
N MET A 29 -13.60 8.13 -27.03
CA MET A 29 -14.42 8.47 -25.86
C MET A 29 -13.63 9.25 -24.80
N PRO A 30 -14.29 10.19 -24.07
CA PRO A 30 -13.67 10.89 -22.96
C PRO A 30 -13.39 9.92 -21.81
N ILE A 31 -12.24 10.12 -21.15
CA ILE A 31 -11.81 9.30 -20.01
C ILE A 31 -12.57 9.76 -18.77
N LYS A 32 -13.15 8.81 -18.03
CA LYS A 32 -13.85 9.07 -16.77
C LYS A 32 -12.93 9.07 -15.55
N GLU A 33 -11.82 8.33 -15.61
CA GLU A 33 -10.90 8.15 -14.50
C GLU A 33 -9.78 9.20 -14.48
N THR A 34 -9.31 9.55 -13.28
CA THR A 34 -8.18 10.46 -13.10
C THR A 34 -6.87 9.69 -13.33
N VAL A 35 -6.25 9.92 -14.49
CA VAL A 35 -4.96 9.32 -14.86
C VAL A 35 -4.00 10.44 -15.22
N LEU A 36 -2.72 10.28 -14.87
CA LEU A 36 -1.69 11.25 -15.21
C LEU A 36 -1.50 11.33 -16.74
N PRO A 37 -1.24 12.52 -17.31
CA PRO A 37 -1.05 12.67 -18.75
C PRO A 37 0.02 11.74 -19.34
N VAL A 38 1.10 11.49 -18.58
CA VAL A 38 2.22 10.63 -18.98
C VAL A 38 1.80 9.16 -19.16
N SER A 39 0.86 8.67 -18.35
CA SER A 39 0.40 7.27 -18.41
C SER A 39 -0.85 7.07 -19.27
N LEU A 40 -1.44 8.15 -19.78
CA LEU A 40 -2.72 8.15 -20.50
C LEU A 40 -2.70 7.26 -21.75
N PHE A 41 -1.67 7.34 -22.57
CA PHE A 41 -1.59 6.55 -23.81
C PHE A 41 -1.53 5.04 -23.52
N SER A 42 -0.64 4.63 -22.61
CA SER A 42 -0.52 3.25 -22.17
C SER A 42 -1.79 2.75 -21.47
N TRP A 43 -2.46 3.62 -20.71
CA TRP A 43 -3.75 3.33 -20.08
C TRP A 43 -4.85 3.07 -21.13
N LYS A 44 -4.93 3.88 -22.20
CA LYS A 44 -5.88 3.67 -23.30
C LYS A 44 -5.66 2.35 -24.05
N ILE A 45 -4.40 1.95 -24.27
CA ILE A 45 -4.11 0.65 -24.89
C ILE A 45 -4.62 -0.50 -24.03
N ARG A 46 -4.31 -0.48 -22.72
CA ARG A 46 -4.76 -1.53 -21.79
C ARG A 46 -6.28 -1.58 -21.69
N GLU A 47 -6.93 -0.43 -21.60
CA GLU A 47 -8.39 -0.34 -21.56
C GLU A 47 -9.01 -0.91 -22.84
N SER A 48 -8.41 -0.65 -24.00
CA SER A 48 -8.88 -1.21 -25.29
C SER A 48 -8.82 -2.74 -25.30
N ILE A 49 -7.76 -3.32 -24.73
CA ILE A 49 -7.62 -4.78 -24.62
C ILE A 49 -8.61 -5.33 -23.60
N LEU A 50 -8.78 -4.69 -22.44
CA LEU A 50 -9.77 -5.09 -21.42
C LEU A 50 -11.20 -5.07 -22.00
N LEU A 51 -11.52 -4.04 -22.78
CA LEU A 51 -12.80 -3.92 -23.48
C LEU A 51 -12.99 -5.03 -24.51
N PHE A 52 -11.94 -5.37 -25.27
CA PHE A 52 -11.98 -6.51 -26.20
C PHE A 52 -12.22 -7.83 -25.46
N ILE A 53 -11.53 -8.09 -24.35
CA ILE A 53 -11.73 -9.29 -23.53
C ILE A 53 -13.17 -9.36 -23.01
N PHE A 54 -13.71 -8.24 -22.52
CA PHE A 54 -15.10 -8.15 -22.08
C PHE A 54 -16.06 -8.48 -23.22
N TYR A 55 -15.83 -7.93 -24.43
CA TYR A 55 -16.72 -8.15 -25.56
C TYR A 55 -16.50 -9.48 -26.30
N PHE A 56 -15.42 -10.21 -26.00
CA PHE A 56 -15.01 -11.41 -26.73
C PHE A 56 -16.13 -12.46 -26.86
N PRO A 57 -16.89 -12.82 -25.80
CA PRO A 57 -17.94 -13.83 -25.91
C PRO A 57 -19.09 -13.40 -26.82
N PHE A 58 -19.37 -12.09 -26.90
CA PHE A 58 -20.38 -11.57 -27.81
C PHE A 58 -19.88 -11.56 -29.26
N ILE A 59 -18.64 -11.14 -29.49
CA ILE A 59 -18.03 -11.17 -30.82
C ILE A 59 -18.02 -12.61 -31.36
N TYR A 60 -17.64 -13.58 -30.50
CA TYR A 60 -17.65 -14.99 -30.85
C TYR A 60 -19.05 -15.50 -31.20
N THR A 61 -20.04 -15.30 -30.32
CA THR A 61 -21.40 -15.78 -30.57
C THR A 61 -22.07 -15.09 -31.76
N SER A 62 -21.81 -13.80 -31.98
CA SER A 62 -22.22 -13.07 -33.18
C SER A 62 -21.62 -13.68 -34.45
N ALA A 63 -20.33 -14.00 -34.43
CA ALA A 63 -19.66 -14.66 -35.53
C ALA A 63 -20.25 -16.05 -35.83
N LEU A 64 -20.67 -16.79 -34.78
CA LEU A 64 -21.38 -18.06 -34.95
C LEU A 64 -22.76 -17.88 -35.58
N ILE A 65 -23.56 -16.92 -35.09
CA ILE A 65 -24.90 -16.60 -35.60
C ILE A 65 -24.83 -16.28 -37.10
N PHE A 66 -23.80 -15.54 -37.52
CA PHE A 66 -23.64 -15.14 -38.92
C PHE A 66 -23.02 -16.25 -39.81
N ALA A 67 -21.95 -16.91 -39.34
CA ALA A 67 -21.16 -17.80 -40.19
C ALA A 67 -21.80 -19.20 -40.35
N TYR A 68 -22.32 -19.80 -39.29
CA TYR A 68 -22.76 -21.20 -39.33
C TYR A 68 -23.99 -21.48 -40.20
N PRO A 69 -25.00 -20.59 -40.33
CA PRO A 69 -26.08 -20.80 -41.30
C PRO A 69 -25.57 -20.87 -42.76
N ILE A 70 -24.53 -20.09 -43.07
CA ILE A 70 -23.89 -20.07 -44.40
C ILE A 70 -23.05 -21.34 -44.60
N ILE A 71 -22.28 -21.72 -43.59
CA ILE A 71 -21.47 -22.95 -43.62
C ILE A 71 -22.37 -24.17 -43.82
N PHE A 72 -23.49 -24.26 -43.10
CA PHE A 72 -24.46 -25.33 -43.27
C PHE A 72 -25.12 -25.33 -44.65
N GLY A 73 -25.43 -24.16 -45.23
CA GLY A 73 -26.02 -24.08 -46.57
C GLY A 73 -25.06 -24.45 -47.70
N LYS A 74 -23.76 -24.14 -47.57
CA LYS A 74 -22.76 -24.40 -48.62
C LYS A 74 -22.07 -25.76 -48.51
N PHE A 75 -21.84 -26.25 -47.30
CA PHE A 75 -21.03 -27.44 -47.03
C PHE A 75 -21.75 -28.50 -46.19
N GLY A 76 -22.95 -28.20 -45.69
CA GLY A 76 -23.77 -29.16 -44.96
C GLY A 76 -24.40 -30.19 -45.89
N PRO A 77 -24.79 -31.36 -45.35
CA PRO A 77 -25.50 -32.38 -46.12
C PRO A 77 -26.89 -31.86 -46.54
N ALA A 78 -27.29 -32.11 -47.80
CA ALA A 78 -28.58 -31.68 -48.35
C ALA A 78 -29.77 -32.24 -47.55
N LYS A 79 -29.69 -33.53 -47.17
CA LYS A 79 -30.57 -34.18 -46.21
C LYS A 79 -29.73 -34.73 -45.05
N MET A 80 -30.12 -34.41 -43.82
CA MET A 80 -29.44 -34.86 -42.61
C MET A 80 -30.24 -36.03 -42.03
N GLN A 81 -29.75 -37.25 -42.28
CA GLN A 81 -30.25 -38.44 -41.59
C GLN A 81 -29.71 -38.46 -40.15
N ARG A 82 -30.56 -38.90 -39.22
CA ARG A 82 -30.19 -39.05 -37.80
C ARG A 82 -28.91 -39.87 -37.68
N ARG A 83 -27.95 -39.39 -36.87
CA ARG A 83 -26.66 -40.06 -36.61
C ARG A 83 -25.78 -40.30 -37.85
N SER A 84 -25.96 -39.55 -38.94
CA SER A 84 -25.10 -39.72 -40.12
C SER A 84 -23.63 -39.39 -39.82
N SER A 85 -22.70 -40.11 -40.47
CA SER A 85 -21.25 -39.91 -40.30
C SER A 85 -20.77 -38.52 -40.74
N ALA A 86 -21.50 -37.87 -41.67
CA ALA A 86 -21.22 -36.49 -42.09
C ALA A 86 -21.58 -35.48 -40.98
N MET A 87 -22.70 -35.69 -40.30
CA MET A 87 -23.16 -34.86 -39.19
C MET A 87 -22.26 -34.99 -37.97
N ILE A 88 -21.89 -36.21 -37.58
CA ILE A 88 -20.95 -36.45 -36.47
C ILE A 88 -19.61 -35.76 -36.74
N ARG A 89 -19.07 -35.88 -37.97
CA ARG A 89 -17.85 -35.16 -38.35
C ARG A 89 -18.02 -33.65 -38.25
N PHE A 90 -19.14 -33.08 -38.70
CA PHE A 90 -19.37 -31.65 -38.59
C PHE A 90 -19.37 -31.16 -37.13
N ILE A 91 -20.07 -31.90 -36.26
CA ILE A 91 -20.14 -31.63 -34.82
C ILE A 91 -18.76 -31.68 -34.19
N GLN A 92 -17.97 -32.72 -34.51
CA GLN A 92 -16.59 -32.84 -34.04
C GLN A 92 -15.75 -31.61 -34.41
N HIS A 93 -15.85 -31.11 -35.65
CA HIS A 93 -15.09 -29.92 -36.07
C HIS A 93 -15.53 -28.66 -35.32
N PHE A 94 -16.85 -28.49 -35.10
CA PHE A 94 -17.37 -27.39 -34.28
C PHE A 94 -16.84 -27.46 -32.84
N PHE A 95 -16.85 -28.65 -32.22
CA PHE A 95 -16.34 -28.81 -30.86
C PHE A 95 -14.85 -28.53 -30.76
N ILE A 96 -14.04 -29.03 -31.70
CA ILE A 96 -12.59 -28.75 -31.73
C ILE A 96 -12.35 -27.23 -31.83
N PHE A 97 -13.04 -26.56 -32.75
CA PHE A 97 -12.91 -25.12 -32.91
C PHE A 97 -13.40 -24.35 -31.67
N SER A 98 -14.59 -24.68 -31.16
CA SER A 98 -15.17 -24.03 -29.98
C SER A 98 -14.31 -24.20 -28.76
N LEU A 99 -13.73 -25.39 -28.57
CA LEU A 99 -12.82 -25.67 -27.46
C LEU A 99 -11.52 -24.85 -27.60
N ALA A 100 -10.95 -24.73 -28.80
CA ALA A 100 -9.78 -23.89 -29.03
C ALA A 100 -10.05 -22.41 -28.74
N VAL A 101 -11.18 -21.87 -29.21
CA VAL A 101 -11.61 -20.50 -28.90
C VAL A 101 -11.87 -20.32 -27.41
N LEU A 102 -12.47 -21.31 -26.76
CA LEU A 102 -12.76 -21.28 -25.33
C LEU A 102 -11.48 -21.29 -24.49
N SER A 103 -10.51 -22.15 -24.83
CA SER A 103 -9.20 -22.16 -24.18
C SER A 103 -8.50 -20.82 -24.33
N PHE A 104 -8.56 -20.20 -25.52
CA PHE A 104 -8.03 -18.86 -25.73
C PHE A 104 -8.75 -17.80 -24.88
N TYR A 105 -10.09 -17.85 -24.79
CA TYR A 105 -10.86 -16.97 -23.93
C TYR A 105 -10.49 -17.11 -22.45
N VAL A 106 -10.34 -18.34 -21.95
CA VAL A 106 -9.93 -18.58 -20.55
C VAL A 106 -8.58 -17.97 -20.26
N VAL A 107 -7.60 -18.09 -21.17
CA VAL A 107 -6.30 -17.44 -21.02
C VAL A 107 -6.45 -15.92 -20.98
N LEU A 108 -7.28 -15.34 -21.87
CA LEU A 108 -7.55 -13.90 -21.85
C LEU A 108 -8.22 -13.45 -20.54
N ALA A 109 -9.23 -14.18 -20.07
CA ALA A 109 -10.04 -13.81 -18.92
C ALA A 109 -9.34 -14.01 -17.57
N GLU A 110 -8.53 -15.07 -17.41
CA GLU A 110 -7.92 -15.43 -16.12
C GLU A 110 -6.42 -15.16 -16.03
N ALA A 111 -5.70 -15.02 -17.16
CA ALA A 111 -4.29 -14.64 -17.15
C ALA A 111 -4.10 -13.17 -17.57
N VAL A 112 -4.61 -12.78 -18.75
CA VAL A 112 -4.32 -11.45 -19.32
C VAL A 112 -5.10 -10.34 -18.61
N LYS A 113 -6.42 -10.51 -18.43
CA LYS A 113 -7.28 -9.51 -17.79
C LYS A 113 -6.80 -9.08 -16.39
N PRO A 114 -6.52 -9.98 -15.42
CA PRO A 114 -6.11 -9.53 -14.09
C PRO A 114 -4.77 -8.78 -14.12
N ILE A 115 -3.83 -9.20 -14.97
CA ILE A 115 -2.55 -8.47 -15.16
C ILE A 115 -2.82 -7.06 -15.67
N LEU A 116 -3.66 -6.92 -16.70
CA LEU A 116 -3.99 -5.61 -17.25
C LEU A 116 -4.72 -4.72 -16.24
N MET A 117 -5.66 -5.28 -15.47
CA MET A 117 -6.38 -4.56 -14.40
C MET A 117 -5.43 -4.09 -13.30
N GLU A 118 -4.42 -4.87 -12.93
CA GLU A 118 -3.40 -4.48 -11.95
C GLU A 118 -2.57 -3.27 -12.43
N TYR A 119 -2.15 -3.26 -13.70
CA TYR A 119 -1.47 -2.10 -14.28
C TYR A 119 -2.39 -0.88 -14.46
N GLN A 120 -3.67 -1.13 -14.72
CA GLN A 120 -4.67 -0.09 -14.85
C GLN A 120 -4.89 0.61 -13.52
N SER A 121 -5.16 -0.16 -12.46
CA SER A 121 -5.35 0.35 -11.11
C SER A 121 -4.09 1.07 -10.60
N ARG A 122 -2.89 0.54 -10.88
CA ARG A 122 -1.62 1.21 -10.56
C ARG A 122 -1.53 2.62 -11.16
N SER A 123 -1.99 2.82 -12.39
CA SER A 123 -1.95 4.14 -13.04
C SER A 123 -2.90 5.14 -12.36
N VAL A 124 -4.07 4.67 -11.93
CA VAL A 124 -5.04 5.47 -11.16
C VAL A 124 -4.48 5.79 -9.77
N TYR A 125 -3.91 4.80 -9.08
CA TYR A 125 -3.32 5.01 -7.76
C TYR A 125 -2.14 5.98 -7.79
N GLN A 126 -1.32 5.97 -8.84
CA GLN A 126 -0.26 6.97 -9.03
C GLN A 126 -0.83 8.39 -9.14
N ALA A 127 -1.92 8.58 -9.90
CA ALA A 127 -2.57 9.88 -10.02
C ALA A 127 -3.18 10.35 -8.69
N LEU A 128 -3.87 9.46 -7.98
CA LEU A 128 -4.44 9.75 -6.66
C LEU A 128 -3.35 10.07 -5.62
N THR A 129 -2.28 9.27 -5.60
CA THR A 129 -1.15 9.46 -4.69
C THR A 129 -0.43 10.78 -4.96
N HIS A 130 -0.20 11.13 -6.23
CA HIS A 130 0.35 12.43 -6.60
C HIS A 130 -0.53 13.56 -6.08
N LYS A 131 -1.85 13.49 -6.32
CA LYS A 131 -2.80 14.50 -5.85
C LYS A 131 -2.78 14.64 -4.32
N GLU A 132 -2.76 13.53 -3.59
CA GLU A 132 -2.73 13.57 -2.13
C GLU A 132 -1.42 14.17 -1.60
N TYR A 133 -0.27 13.79 -2.14
CA TYR A 133 1.00 14.41 -1.73
C TYR A 133 1.06 15.91 -2.05
N THR A 134 0.54 16.34 -3.21
CA THR A 134 0.45 17.78 -3.50
C THR A 134 -0.46 18.53 -2.52
N LYS A 135 -1.54 17.89 -2.06
CA LYS A 135 -2.45 18.44 -1.06
C LYS A 135 -1.77 18.52 0.32
N LEU A 136 -1.15 17.44 0.78
CA LEU A 136 -0.41 17.40 2.05
C LEU A 136 0.73 18.43 2.08
N ALA A 137 1.45 18.60 0.96
CA ALA A 137 2.48 19.62 0.83
C ALA A 137 1.91 21.03 0.98
N LYS A 138 0.75 21.30 0.36
CA LYS A 138 0.07 22.59 0.49
C LYS A 138 -0.41 22.85 1.92
N GLU A 139 -1.03 21.87 2.56
CA GLU A 139 -1.47 21.99 3.96
C GLU A 139 -0.29 22.22 4.91
N ALA A 140 0.86 21.57 4.69
CA ALA A 140 2.07 21.81 5.47
C ALA A 140 2.66 23.21 5.21
N TYR A 141 2.65 23.68 3.96
CA TYR A 141 3.05 25.04 3.60
C TYR A 141 2.17 26.09 4.29
N ASP A 142 0.85 25.91 4.29
CA ASP A 142 -0.11 26.81 4.92
C ASP A 142 0.07 26.85 6.45
N ARG A 143 0.61 25.78 7.06
CA ARG A 143 0.99 25.73 8.49
C ARG A 143 2.38 26.29 8.78
N ASN A 144 3.09 26.83 7.78
CA ASN A 144 4.49 27.27 7.86
C ASN A 144 5.49 26.15 8.23
N ASP A 145 5.12 24.88 8.07
CA ASP A 145 6.04 23.75 8.25
C ASP A 145 6.68 23.40 6.90
N TYR A 146 7.65 24.22 6.50
CA TYR A 146 8.30 24.10 5.19
C TYR A 146 9.15 22.84 5.05
N SER A 147 9.62 22.26 6.16
CA SER A 147 10.36 20.99 6.14
C SER A 147 9.44 19.85 5.71
N GLN A 148 8.28 19.69 6.38
CA GLN A 148 7.31 18.67 5.99
C GLN A 148 6.72 18.93 4.61
N ALA A 149 6.49 20.20 4.26
CA ALA A 149 6.03 20.56 2.92
C ALA A 149 7.02 20.11 1.84
N GLY A 150 8.32 20.31 2.08
CA GLY A 150 9.41 19.86 1.21
C GLY A 150 9.44 18.35 1.02
N ASP A 151 9.28 17.57 2.10
CA ASP A 151 9.24 16.12 2.04
C ASP A 151 8.04 15.61 1.23
N HIS A 152 6.85 16.17 1.45
CA HIS A 152 5.64 15.80 0.72
C HIS A 152 5.70 16.16 -0.77
N ILE A 153 6.18 17.36 -1.12
CA ILE A 153 6.28 17.78 -2.52
C ILE A 153 7.37 17.00 -3.27
N GLY A 154 8.46 16.64 -2.58
CA GLY A 154 9.49 15.74 -3.12
C GLY A 154 8.91 14.38 -3.51
N ARG A 155 8.02 13.81 -2.69
CA ARG A 155 7.30 12.57 -3.00
C ARG A 155 6.31 12.72 -4.16
N ALA A 156 5.63 13.86 -4.30
CA ALA A 156 4.78 14.12 -5.46
C ALA A 156 5.61 14.20 -6.75
N LEU A 157 6.71 14.94 -6.74
CA LEU A 157 7.59 15.12 -7.89
C LEU A 157 8.33 13.84 -8.28
N SER A 158 8.58 12.90 -7.35
CA SER A 158 9.12 11.59 -7.71
C SER A 158 8.12 10.71 -8.47
N ILE A 159 6.81 10.97 -8.37
CA ILE A 159 5.76 10.31 -9.16
C ILE A 159 5.62 10.96 -10.53
N TRP A 160 5.53 12.30 -10.57
CA TRP A 160 5.42 13.07 -11.81
C TRP A 160 6.35 14.29 -11.79
N PRO A 161 7.58 14.15 -12.31
CA PRO A 161 8.59 15.22 -12.26
C PRO A 161 8.24 16.48 -13.06
N GLN A 162 7.41 16.33 -14.10
CA GLN A 162 7.04 17.41 -15.03
C GLN A 162 5.70 18.08 -14.67
N SER A 163 5.22 17.91 -13.44
CA SER A 163 3.99 18.51 -12.94
C SER A 163 4.19 20.01 -12.70
N GLU A 164 3.60 20.87 -13.54
CA GLU A 164 3.76 22.32 -13.45
C GLU A 164 3.30 22.86 -12.06
N ASP A 165 2.16 22.39 -11.57
CA ASP A 165 1.63 22.79 -10.27
C ASP A 165 2.54 22.37 -9.11
N ALA A 166 3.07 21.14 -9.15
CA ALA A 166 3.96 20.65 -8.10
C ALA A 166 5.33 21.34 -8.15
N MET A 167 5.83 21.69 -9.34
CA MET A 167 7.08 22.44 -9.50
C MET A 167 6.95 23.85 -8.92
N LYS A 168 5.86 24.57 -9.24
CA LYS A 168 5.58 25.90 -8.68
C LYS A 168 5.48 25.86 -7.15
N LEU A 169 4.75 24.88 -6.61
CA LEU A 169 4.62 24.72 -5.16
C LEU A 169 5.97 24.40 -4.49
N ASN A 170 6.80 23.55 -5.11
CA ASN A 170 8.14 23.26 -4.62
C ASN A 170 9.04 24.50 -4.58
N GLU A 171 8.99 25.35 -5.61
CA GLU A 171 9.72 26.62 -5.63
C GLU A 171 9.23 27.57 -4.52
N MET A 172 7.92 27.71 -4.33
CA MET A 172 7.34 28.50 -3.23
C MET A 172 7.78 28.01 -1.85
N ILE A 173 7.82 26.69 -1.63
CA ILE A 173 8.28 26.08 -0.38
C ILE A 173 9.74 26.40 -0.12
N LYS A 174 10.61 26.27 -1.15
CA LYS A 174 12.04 26.59 -1.02
C LYS A 174 12.27 28.06 -0.66
N ILE A 175 11.63 28.98 -1.38
CA ILE A 175 11.74 30.42 -1.13
C ILE A 175 11.27 30.77 0.29
N ALA A 176 10.14 30.20 0.74
CA ALA A 176 9.61 30.46 2.07
C ALA A 176 10.50 29.86 3.18
N GLY A 177 11.04 28.67 2.96
CA GLY A 177 12.00 28.03 3.87
C GLY A 177 13.29 28.83 4.02
N GLU A 178 13.85 29.34 2.91
CA GLU A 178 15.03 30.21 2.92
C GLU A 178 14.76 31.52 3.67
N LYS A 179 13.63 32.19 3.41
CA LYS A 179 13.24 33.41 4.14
C LYS A 179 13.12 33.18 5.65
N LEU A 180 12.48 32.08 6.06
CA LEU A 180 12.35 31.73 7.48
C LEU A 180 13.71 31.44 8.12
N SER A 181 14.64 30.82 7.38
CA SER A 181 15.99 30.56 7.87
C SER A 181 16.78 31.86 8.07
N LEU A 182 16.68 32.81 7.14
CA LEU A 182 17.32 34.13 7.24
C LEU A 182 16.75 34.95 8.40
N ASP A 183 15.42 34.99 8.57
CA ASP A 183 14.79 35.65 9.71
C ASP A 183 15.20 35.02 11.05
N LYS A 184 15.33 33.69 11.12
CA LYS A 184 15.84 33.01 12.31
C LYS A 184 17.31 33.35 12.56
N THR A 185 18.15 33.35 11.54
CA THR A 185 19.57 33.70 11.66
C THR A 185 19.75 35.15 12.08
N ASP A 186 18.99 36.09 11.52
CA ASP A 186 18.97 37.50 11.95
C ASP A 186 18.40 37.68 13.36
N SER A 187 17.39 36.89 13.76
CA SER A 187 16.85 36.94 15.13
C SER A 187 17.81 36.34 16.16
N VAL A 188 18.57 35.29 15.81
CA VAL A 188 19.59 34.67 16.67
C VAL A 188 20.85 35.53 16.72
N LEU A 189 21.25 36.16 15.61
CA LEU A 189 22.30 37.19 15.61
C LEU A 189 21.87 38.39 16.46
N ARG A 190 20.63 38.89 16.33
CA ARG A 190 20.13 39.98 17.19
C ARG A 190 19.96 39.58 18.65
N LYS A 191 19.64 38.33 18.97
CA LYS A 191 19.59 37.84 20.36
C LYS A 191 20.98 37.64 20.96
N ASN A 192 21.95 37.17 20.18
CA ASN A 192 23.33 36.97 20.64
C ASN A 192 24.17 38.26 20.61
N ILE A 193 23.70 39.33 19.97
CA ILE A 193 24.36 40.64 19.96
C ILE A 193 23.74 41.62 20.99
N SER A 194 22.70 41.24 21.74
CA SER A 194 21.96 42.19 22.60
C SER A 194 22.08 42.00 24.13
N GLU A 195 22.83 41.05 24.68
CA GLU A 195 22.99 40.96 26.15
C GLU A 195 24.38 40.61 26.69
N GLU A 196 25.42 40.53 25.87
CA GLU A 196 26.80 40.46 26.38
C GLU A 196 27.65 41.56 25.74
N ASP A 197 28.42 42.24 26.60
CA ASP A 197 29.36 43.33 26.34
C ASP A 197 28.82 44.75 26.13
N ASN A 198 28.35 45.37 27.21
CA ASN A 198 28.96 46.60 27.74
C ASN A 198 28.27 47.03 29.05
N ILE A 199 28.68 46.43 30.17
CA ILE A 199 28.48 47.05 31.48
C ILE A 199 29.87 47.42 31.99
N SER A 200 30.14 48.72 32.06
CA SER A 200 31.15 49.28 32.96
C SER A 200 30.78 48.84 34.39
N MET A 201 31.19 47.63 34.78
CA MET A 201 30.98 47.12 36.13
C MET A 201 31.84 47.91 37.09
N THR A 202 31.22 48.45 38.14
CA THR A 202 31.92 49.01 39.30
C THR A 202 32.72 47.92 40.01
N ALA A 203 33.87 48.27 40.59
CA ALA A 203 34.78 47.33 41.25
C ALA A 203 34.10 46.45 42.32
N GLU A 204 33.10 46.99 43.02
CA GLU A 204 32.28 46.28 44.02
C GLU A 204 31.34 45.23 43.40
N ALA A 205 30.78 45.51 42.22
CA ALA A 205 29.94 44.57 41.50
C ALA A 205 30.76 43.39 40.95
N ALA A 206 31.98 43.67 40.49
CA ALA A 206 32.93 42.63 40.09
C ALA A 206 33.34 41.75 41.29
N LEU A 207 33.61 42.35 42.46
CA LEU A 207 33.94 41.60 43.68
C LEU A 207 32.78 40.70 44.13
N LYS A 208 31.55 41.24 44.20
CA LYS A 208 30.36 40.47 44.57
C LYS A 208 30.08 39.32 43.61
N ARG A 209 30.35 39.53 42.32
CA ARG A 209 30.22 38.47 41.29
C ARG A 209 31.31 37.41 41.45
N ALA A 210 32.52 37.80 41.82
CA ALA A 210 33.60 36.87 42.15
C ALA A 210 33.25 36.01 43.39
N GLU A 211 32.66 36.61 44.43
CA GLU A 211 32.21 35.89 45.62
C GLU A 211 31.08 34.90 45.31
N MET A 212 30.09 35.31 44.51
CA MET A 212 29.02 34.42 44.06
C MET A 212 29.55 33.26 43.20
N ALA A 213 30.51 33.53 42.32
CA ALA A 213 31.15 32.49 41.51
C ALA A 213 31.99 31.53 42.36
N ALA A 214 32.68 32.02 43.40
CA ALA A 214 33.43 31.20 44.34
C ALA A 214 32.50 30.28 45.16
N LEU A 215 31.33 30.79 45.59
CA LEU A 215 30.28 29.97 46.26
C LEU A 215 29.67 28.92 45.33
N ALA A 216 29.64 29.18 44.02
CA ALA A 216 29.14 28.26 42.99
C ALA A 216 30.20 27.28 42.46
N PHE A 217 31.42 27.26 43.04
CA PHE A 217 32.55 26.46 42.59
C PHE A 217 33.03 26.76 41.14
N ASP A 218 32.69 27.92 40.60
CA ASP A 218 33.19 28.38 39.30
C ASP A 218 34.44 29.24 39.51
N PHE A 219 35.55 28.57 39.79
CA PHE A 219 36.81 29.20 40.20
C PHE A 219 37.51 29.98 39.07
N TYR A 220 37.25 29.65 37.81
CA TYR A 220 37.75 30.43 36.67
C TYR A 220 37.05 31.78 36.58
N THR A 221 35.72 31.78 36.68
CA THR A 221 34.91 33.00 36.71
C THR A 221 35.17 33.82 37.97
N ALA A 222 35.34 33.16 39.13
CA ALA A 222 35.73 33.82 40.38
C ALA A 222 37.10 34.51 40.28
N HIS A 223 38.11 33.83 39.72
CA HIS A 223 39.44 34.41 39.54
C HIS A 223 39.43 35.61 38.56
N TYR A 224 38.70 35.48 37.45
CA TYR A 224 38.58 36.54 36.45
C TYR A 224 37.96 37.82 37.04
N TYR A 225 36.81 37.69 37.72
CA TYR A 225 36.13 38.86 38.31
C TYR A 225 36.85 39.41 39.53
N ALA A 226 37.54 38.57 40.32
CA ALA A 226 38.38 39.04 41.43
C ALA A 226 39.58 39.85 40.92
N LYS A 227 40.24 39.43 39.83
CA LYS A 227 41.30 40.24 39.18
C LYS A 227 40.76 41.53 38.58
N LEU A 228 39.60 41.48 37.94
CA LEU A 228 38.95 42.67 37.39
C LEU A 228 38.63 43.69 38.51
N ALA A 229 38.09 43.22 39.64
CA ALA A 229 37.84 44.06 40.83
C ALA A 229 39.15 44.66 41.38
N MET A 230 40.20 43.84 41.54
CA MET A 230 41.53 44.26 42.01
C MET A 230 42.15 45.36 41.13
N GLN A 231 42.02 45.25 39.80
CA GLN A 231 42.54 46.23 38.84
C GLN A 231 41.74 47.54 38.81
N THR A 232 40.48 47.49 39.27
CA THR A 232 39.57 48.65 39.25
C THR A 232 39.58 49.42 40.58
N PHE A 233 40.00 48.80 41.70
CA PHE A 233 40.16 49.48 43.00
C PHE A 233 41.42 50.36 43.07
N GLN A 234 41.27 51.59 43.59
CA GLN A 234 42.39 52.50 43.89
C GLN A 234 43.29 51.93 45.01
N ASP A 235 44.59 52.25 44.95
CA ASP A 235 45.58 51.80 45.93
C ASP A 235 45.24 52.33 47.34
N GLY A 236 45.15 51.41 48.32
CA GLY A 236 44.78 51.71 49.71
C GLY A 236 43.34 51.36 50.11
N ASN A 237 42.49 50.87 49.19
CA ASN A 237 41.14 50.41 49.52
C ASN A 237 41.16 49.01 50.19
N PRO A 238 40.52 48.82 51.38
CA PRO A 238 40.42 47.51 52.04
C PRO A 238 39.85 46.40 51.15
N LEU A 239 38.88 46.72 50.28
CA LEU A 239 38.22 45.75 49.39
C LEU A 239 39.14 45.26 48.25
N LYS A 240 40.24 45.97 47.99
CA LYS A 240 41.29 45.50 47.07
C LYS A 240 42.02 44.30 47.63
N ILE A 241 42.23 44.27 48.95
CA ILE A 241 42.86 43.15 49.66
C ILE A 241 41.93 41.93 49.65
N ASP A 242 40.62 42.14 49.80
CA ASP A 242 39.63 41.06 49.69
C ASP A 242 39.57 40.49 48.28
N ALA A 243 39.60 41.35 47.26
CA ALA A 243 39.69 40.93 45.86
C ALA A 243 40.99 40.15 45.56
N GLU A 244 42.12 40.57 46.13
CA GLU A 244 43.40 39.90 45.98
C GLU A 244 43.40 38.52 46.66
N ASN A 245 42.91 38.44 47.90
CA ASN A 245 42.77 37.19 48.63
C ASN A 245 41.85 36.21 47.89
N LEU A 246 40.72 36.69 47.38
CA LEU A 246 39.77 35.89 46.61
C LEU A 246 40.38 35.43 45.28
N ALA A 247 41.16 36.27 44.60
CA ALA A 247 41.86 35.91 43.37
C ALA A 247 42.93 34.85 43.62
N VAL A 248 43.67 34.94 44.72
CA VAL A 248 44.68 33.95 45.15
C VAL A 248 44.02 32.64 45.58
N GLN A 249 42.91 32.68 46.32
CA GLN A 249 42.17 31.48 46.70
C GLN A 249 41.56 30.78 45.48
N ALA A 250 40.91 31.54 44.60
CA ALA A 250 40.36 31.00 43.35
C ALA A 250 41.48 30.45 42.45
N TRP A 251 42.64 31.12 42.40
CA TRP A 251 43.81 30.62 41.65
C TRP A 251 44.42 29.38 42.29
N ALA A 252 44.47 29.28 43.61
CA ALA A 252 44.93 28.10 44.32
C ALA A 252 43.99 26.90 44.08
N GLU A 253 42.68 27.12 43.98
CA GLU A 253 41.71 26.08 43.58
C GLU A 253 41.80 25.73 42.08
N VAL A 254 42.15 26.69 41.22
CA VAL A 254 42.47 26.46 39.80
C VAL A 254 43.81 25.71 39.62
N GLU A 255 44.84 26.01 40.42
CA GLU A 255 46.16 25.36 40.43
C GLU A 255 46.13 23.97 41.07
N LYS A 256 45.24 23.75 42.06
CA LYS A 256 44.82 22.40 42.47
C LYS A 256 44.16 21.62 41.32
N GLY A 257 43.86 22.29 40.21
CA GLY A 257 43.25 21.82 38.97
C GLY A 257 43.36 20.32 38.71
N LEU A 258 42.20 19.68 38.49
CA LEU A 258 41.98 18.35 37.92
C LEU A 258 42.69 17.13 38.56
N ALA A 259 43.69 17.29 39.42
CA ALA A 259 44.42 16.19 40.05
C ALA A 259 43.72 15.63 41.29
N SER A 260 42.93 16.45 41.99
CA SER A 260 42.15 16.05 43.18
C SER A 260 40.72 15.55 42.87
N TYR A 261 40.29 15.58 41.60
CA TYR A 261 38.97 15.11 41.14
C TYR A 261 39.05 13.82 40.30
N LYS A 262 40.04 12.96 40.54
CA LYS A 262 40.20 11.68 39.81
C LYS A 262 39.03 10.70 39.95
N ASP A 263 38.06 10.98 40.83
CA ASP A 263 36.87 10.13 41.02
C ASP A 263 35.56 10.71 40.44
N ALA A 264 35.46 11.98 40.04
CA ALA A 264 34.15 12.54 39.64
C ALA A 264 33.68 12.15 38.21
N PRO A 265 34.53 12.18 37.15
CA PRO A 265 34.10 11.83 35.79
C PRO A 265 33.88 10.32 35.60
N SER A 266 34.66 9.49 36.28
CA SER A 266 34.51 8.02 36.28
C SER A 266 33.26 7.59 37.03
N ILE A 267 32.91 8.24 38.16
CA ILE A 267 31.65 8.00 38.88
C ILE A 267 30.45 8.46 38.05
N ALA A 268 30.51 9.62 37.39
CA ALA A 268 29.42 10.10 36.54
C ALA A 268 29.18 9.15 35.35
N LEU A 269 30.25 8.74 34.66
CA LEU A 269 30.19 7.77 33.57
C LEU A 269 29.66 6.41 34.06
N TYR A 270 30.17 5.91 35.19
CA TYR A 270 29.71 4.66 35.80
C TYR A 270 28.23 4.74 36.19
N LYS A 271 27.77 5.85 36.77
CA LYS A 271 26.37 6.09 37.13
C LYS A 271 25.47 6.11 35.90
N SER A 272 25.89 6.78 34.82
CA SER A 272 25.17 6.81 33.55
C SER A 272 25.11 5.43 32.89
N LYS A 273 26.23 4.69 32.86
CA LYS A 273 26.28 3.30 32.37
C LYS A 273 25.37 2.38 33.18
N LYS A 274 25.40 2.50 34.52
CA LYS A 274 24.54 1.74 35.42
C LYS A 274 23.07 2.05 35.16
N ALA A 275 22.70 3.32 35.05
CA ALA A 275 21.32 3.73 34.77
C ALA A 275 20.84 3.24 33.39
N ALA A 276 21.69 3.31 32.35
CA ALA A 276 21.40 2.79 31.02
C ALA A 276 21.21 1.27 31.03
N TYR A 277 22.06 0.56 31.77
CA TYR A 277 21.97 -0.88 31.95
C TYR A 277 20.73 -1.30 32.76
N GLU A 278 20.37 -0.56 33.80
CA GLU A 278 19.13 -0.76 34.57
C GLU A 278 17.88 -0.49 33.71
N ALA A 279 17.93 0.46 32.77
CA ALA A 279 16.86 0.65 31.79
C ALA A 279 16.76 -0.56 30.85
N LEU A 280 17.89 -1.07 30.36
CA LEU A 280 17.96 -2.27 29.52
C LEU A 280 17.38 -3.50 30.24
N GLN A 281 17.74 -3.73 31.50
CA GLN A 281 17.23 -4.86 32.29
C GLN A 281 15.73 -4.76 32.60
N ARG A 282 15.19 -3.54 32.71
CA ARG A 282 13.75 -3.31 32.89
C ARG A 282 12.95 -3.46 31.60
N GLY A 283 13.60 -3.70 30.46
CA GLY A 283 12.96 -3.79 29.15
C GLY A 283 12.59 -2.43 28.54
N ASP A 284 13.05 -1.31 29.12
CA ASP A 284 12.87 0.03 28.56
C ASP A 284 13.95 0.29 27.50
N TYR A 285 13.78 -0.33 26.34
CA TYR A 285 14.77 -0.34 25.26
C TYR A 285 14.97 1.04 24.62
N ILE A 286 13.92 1.88 24.57
CA ILE A 286 14.01 3.25 24.03
C ILE A 286 14.95 4.06 24.92
N LYS A 287 14.68 4.07 26.24
CA LYS A 287 15.50 4.82 27.19
C LYS A 287 16.92 4.27 27.28
N ALA A 288 17.08 2.95 27.26
CA ALA A 288 18.40 2.32 27.27
C ALA A 288 19.21 2.72 26.03
N TYR A 289 18.61 2.66 24.84
CA TYR A 289 19.26 3.03 23.57
C TYR A 289 19.74 4.48 23.60
N TYR A 290 18.86 5.44 23.93
CA TYR A 290 19.25 6.85 23.99
C TYR A 290 20.28 7.14 25.07
N SER A 291 20.20 6.46 26.23
CA SER A 291 21.20 6.61 27.30
C SER A 291 22.58 6.14 26.84
N PHE A 292 22.68 4.97 26.19
CA PHE A 292 23.95 4.49 25.64
C PHE A 292 24.46 5.35 24.48
N LEU A 293 23.55 5.87 23.64
CA LEU A 293 23.88 6.77 22.54
C LEU A 293 24.44 8.10 23.07
N GLN A 294 23.86 8.64 24.13
CA GLN A 294 24.35 9.85 24.80
C GLN A 294 25.73 9.63 25.42
N ILE A 295 25.99 8.45 26.01
CA ILE A 295 27.30 8.08 26.55
C ILE A 295 28.33 7.96 25.41
N ASP A 296 28.01 7.27 24.32
CA ASP A 296 28.91 7.13 23.16
C ASP A 296 29.21 8.48 22.51
N SER A 297 28.19 9.32 22.28
CA SER A 297 28.37 10.66 21.68
C SER A 297 29.18 11.59 22.58
N SER A 298 28.94 11.61 23.90
CA SER A 298 29.71 12.43 24.85
C SER A 298 31.17 11.98 24.97
N MET A 299 31.44 10.67 24.89
CA MET A 299 32.81 10.15 24.84
C MET A 299 33.53 10.56 23.56
N ARG A 300 32.88 10.43 22.39
CA ARG A 300 33.45 10.81 21.09
C ARG A 300 33.67 12.33 20.97
N ALA A 301 32.79 13.14 21.57
CA ALA A 301 32.96 14.59 21.62
C ALA A 301 34.17 15.00 22.48
N SER A 302 34.45 14.25 23.55
CA SER A 302 35.59 14.51 24.44
C SER A 302 36.91 13.98 23.86
N ASN A 303 36.89 12.83 23.18
CA ASN A 303 38.05 12.27 22.49
C ASN A 303 37.59 11.33 21.35
N PRO A 304 37.76 11.71 20.07
CA PRO A 304 37.26 10.93 18.92
C PRO A 304 37.80 9.50 18.83
N ASP A 305 39.01 9.25 19.33
CA ASP A 305 39.67 7.93 19.26
C ASP A 305 39.35 7.02 20.45
N LYS A 306 38.68 7.56 21.49
CA LYS A 306 38.35 6.82 22.69
C LYS A 306 37.05 6.03 22.49
N LYS A 307 37.18 4.73 22.26
CA LYS A 307 36.06 3.78 22.18
C LYS A 307 35.97 2.93 23.43
N ASP A 308 34.76 2.75 23.93
CA ASP A 308 34.45 1.83 25.02
C ASP A 308 33.72 0.59 24.46
N PRO A 309 34.38 -0.58 24.43
CA PRO A 309 33.77 -1.79 23.87
C PRO A 309 32.48 -2.23 24.57
N GLU A 310 32.30 -1.91 25.86
CA GLU A 310 31.08 -2.27 26.58
C GLU A 310 29.92 -1.38 26.16
N VAL A 311 30.14 -0.07 26.06
CA VAL A 311 29.11 0.87 25.61
C VAL A 311 28.68 0.55 24.19
N GLU A 312 29.63 0.24 23.29
CA GLU A 312 29.32 -0.14 21.91
C GLU A 312 28.51 -1.45 21.85
N ARG A 313 28.89 -2.45 22.66
CA ARG A 313 28.17 -3.71 22.76
C ARG A 313 26.73 -3.51 23.27
N PHE A 314 26.54 -2.75 24.35
CA PHE A 314 25.21 -2.51 24.92
C PHE A 314 24.37 -1.55 24.08
N LEU A 315 24.98 -0.59 23.38
CA LEU A 315 24.31 0.24 22.38
C LEU A 315 23.78 -0.63 21.24
N ASN A 316 24.60 -1.57 20.74
CA ASN A 316 24.16 -2.50 19.71
C ASN A 316 23.06 -3.46 20.22
N LEU A 317 23.21 -3.99 21.43
CA LEU A 317 22.21 -4.87 22.02
C LEU A 317 20.87 -4.14 22.23
N SER A 318 20.90 -2.95 22.83
CA SER A 318 19.70 -2.13 23.02
C SER A 318 19.05 -1.77 21.69
N ARG A 319 19.83 -1.47 20.64
CA ARG A 319 19.31 -1.28 19.28
C ARG A 319 18.61 -2.52 18.74
N VAL A 320 19.21 -3.71 18.84
CA VAL A 320 18.62 -4.95 18.33
C VAL A 320 17.29 -5.28 19.05
N GLU A 321 17.23 -5.10 20.37
CA GLU A 321 16.00 -5.31 21.13
C GLU A 321 14.95 -4.21 20.87
N LEU A 322 15.38 -2.98 20.62
CA LEU A 322 14.53 -1.87 20.22
C LEU A 322 13.86 -2.15 18.86
N GLU A 323 14.64 -2.54 17.85
CA GLU A 323 14.16 -2.83 16.49
C GLU A 323 13.13 -3.97 16.42
N LYS A 324 13.08 -4.84 17.44
CA LYS A 324 12.01 -5.83 17.55
C LYS A 324 10.65 -5.16 17.75
N ASN A 325 10.55 -4.07 18.50
CA ASN A 325 9.27 -3.50 18.91
C ASN A 325 8.90 -2.21 18.19
N VAL A 326 9.89 -1.48 17.66
CA VAL A 326 9.71 -0.22 16.92
C VAL A 326 10.55 -0.22 15.66
N PHE A 327 10.31 0.73 14.76
CA PHE A 327 11.12 0.95 13.56
C PHE A 327 11.73 2.35 13.56
N PHE A 328 12.81 2.55 12.81
CA PHE A 328 13.44 3.87 12.73
C PHE A 328 12.75 4.77 11.72
N THR A 329 12.57 6.05 12.05
CA THR A 329 11.92 7.04 11.18
C THR A 329 12.70 7.28 9.89
N ASP A 330 14.03 7.12 9.90
CA ASP A 330 14.86 7.29 8.71
C ASP A 330 14.67 6.18 7.67
N GLU A 331 14.15 5.01 8.06
CA GLU A 331 13.74 3.95 7.12
C GLU A 331 12.71 4.49 6.12
N LEU A 332 11.80 5.37 6.56
CA LEU A 332 10.74 5.97 5.73
C LEU A 332 11.28 6.88 4.60
N LYS A 333 12.56 7.26 4.63
CA LYS A 333 13.22 8.01 3.56
C LYS A 333 13.67 7.11 2.41
N ASN A 334 13.91 5.83 2.70
CA ASN A 334 14.47 4.87 1.75
C ASN A 334 13.42 3.90 1.17
N ILE A 335 12.17 4.01 1.58
CA ILE A 335 11.07 3.19 1.04
C ILE A 335 10.48 3.83 -0.23
N PRO A 336 9.86 3.01 -1.10
CA PRO A 336 9.00 3.53 -2.16
C PRO A 336 7.87 4.40 -1.58
N ASN A 337 7.34 5.32 -2.40
CA ASN A 337 6.19 6.13 -2.02
C ASN A 337 5.01 5.27 -1.56
N PHE A 338 4.31 5.72 -0.52
CA PHE A 338 3.06 5.09 -0.11
C PHE A 338 2.02 5.23 -1.22
N ILE A 339 1.40 4.11 -1.59
CA ILE A 339 0.33 4.06 -2.56
C ILE A 339 -0.98 4.24 -1.79
N MET A 340 -1.71 5.32 -2.07
CA MET A 340 -3.02 5.57 -1.49
C MET A 340 -4.08 4.79 -2.29
N ARG A 341 -4.44 3.60 -1.84
CA ARG A 341 -5.40 2.69 -2.51
C ARG A 341 -6.78 2.73 -1.86
N GLY A 342 -7.26 3.92 -1.49
CA GLY A 342 -8.46 4.02 -0.64
C GLY A 342 -8.28 3.34 0.72
N ASP A 343 -9.30 3.42 1.57
CA ASP A 343 -9.19 2.91 2.93
C ASP A 343 -9.41 1.38 2.96
N ILE A 344 -8.36 0.64 3.28
CA ILE A 344 -8.39 -0.82 3.48
C ILE A 344 -9.01 -1.08 4.83
N SER A 345 -10.24 -1.60 4.87
CA SER A 345 -10.95 -1.86 6.11
C SER A 345 -11.16 -3.36 6.30
N PHE A 346 -10.70 -3.90 7.43
CA PHE A 346 -10.92 -5.29 7.81
C PHE A 346 -10.98 -5.44 9.33
N THR A 347 -11.50 -6.56 9.81
CA THR A 347 -11.54 -6.89 11.24
C THR A 347 -10.57 -7.99 11.58
N VAL A 348 -9.99 -7.98 12.78
CA VAL A 348 -9.09 -9.01 13.27
C VAL A 348 -9.47 -9.38 14.70
N GLY A 349 -9.48 -10.67 15.02
CA GLY A 349 -9.86 -11.18 16.34
C GLY A 349 -11.09 -12.07 16.27
N GLU A 350 -11.60 -12.47 17.43
CA GLU A 350 -12.77 -13.34 17.50
C GLU A 350 -14.04 -12.47 17.58
N HIS A 351 -14.89 -12.53 16.54
CA HIS A 351 -16.12 -11.73 16.46
C HIS A 351 -17.09 -11.97 17.62
N SER A 352 -16.94 -13.06 18.36
CA SER A 352 -17.73 -13.44 19.54
C SER A 352 -17.33 -12.71 20.83
N HIS A 353 -16.13 -12.15 20.92
CA HIS A 353 -15.58 -11.60 22.17
C HIS A 353 -15.00 -10.20 21.98
N GLU A 354 -13.83 -10.12 21.35
CA GLU A 354 -13.14 -8.87 21.09
C GLU A 354 -12.56 -8.91 19.69
N CYS A 355 -12.92 -7.89 18.91
CA CYS A 355 -12.37 -7.69 17.58
C CYS A 355 -11.73 -6.31 17.49
N ALA A 356 -10.77 -6.19 16.59
CA ALA A 356 -10.17 -4.93 16.20
C ALA A 356 -10.62 -4.60 14.78
N VAL A 357 -11.05 -3.37 14.55
CA VAL A 357 -11.28 -2.82 13.21
C VAL A 357 -10.03 -2.04 12.82
N ILE A 358 -9.45 -2.39 11.69
CA ILE A 358 -8.25 -1.75 11.16
C ILE A 358 -8.63 -1.07 9.85
N LYS A 359 -8.34 0.22 9.74
CA LYS A 359 -8.42 0.98 8.48
C LYS A 359 -7.05 1.52 8.10
N ILE A 360 -6.61 1.26 6.88
CA ILE A 360 -5.29 1.69 6.39
C ILE A 360 -5.48 2.58 5.17
N HIS A 361 -4.86 3.75 5.18
CA HIS A 361 -4.98 4.71 4.08
C HIS A 361 -3.88 4.54 3.02
N GLY A 362 -2.64 4.32 3.45
CA GLY A 362 -1.49 4.18 2.55
C GLY A 362 -0.67 2.93 2.83
N ILE A 363 -0.18 2.27 1.78
CA ILE A 363 0.72 1.12 1.87
C ILE A 363 1.97 1.35 1.03
N SER A 364 3.13 1.00 1.58
CA SER A 364 4.38 0.87 0.84
C SER A 364 5.01 -0.49 1.13
N HIS A 365 5.49 -1.14 0.07
CA HIS A 365 6.25 -2.39 0.18
C HIS A 365 7.73 -2.02 0.15
N GLY A 366 8.49 -2.48 1.15
CA GLY A 366 9.92 -2.20 1.25
C GLY A 366 10.69 -2.65 -0.01
N SER A 367 11.77 -1.93 -0.34
CA SER A 367 12.57 -2.22 -1.54
C SER A 367 13.42 -3.49 -1.43
N SER A 368 13.57 -4.06 -0.22
CA SER A 368 14.39 -5.24 -0.01
C SER A 368 13.58 -6.49 -0.35
N THR A 369 14.05 -7.27 -1.33
CA THR A 369 13.47 -8.58 -1.69
C THR A 369 13.63 -9.65 -0.62
N LEU A 370 14.43 -9.39 0.42
CA LEU A 370 14.81 -10.36 1.46
C LEU A 370 13.97 -10.25 2.75
N ARG A 371 13.42 -9.07 3.06
CA ARG A 371 12.51 -8.86 4.18
C ARG A 371 11.23 -8.28 3.58
N ASN A 372 10.15 -9.07 3.61
CA ASN A 372 8.80 -8.65 3.20
C ASN A 372 8.25 -7.60 4.18
N GLU A 373 8.91 -6.45 4.28
CA GLU A 373 8.56 -5.36 5.17
C GLU A 373 7.48 -4.52 4.51
N ILE A 374 6.33 -4.42 5.17
CA ILE A 374 5.23 -3.58 4.71
C ILE A 374 5.12 -2.38 5.65
N TYR A 375 5.18 -1.19 5.08
CA TYR A 375 4.97 0.06 5.79
C TYR A 375 3.56 0.55 5.52
N LEU A 376 2.89 1.02 6.55
CA LEU A 376 1.53 1.52 6.51
C LEU A 376 1.51 2.99 6.93
N MET A 377 0.58 3.76 6.37
CA MET A 377 0.41 5.18 6.66
C MET A 377 -1.03 5.46 7.06
N ASN A 378 -1.21 6.30 8.08
CA ASN A 378 -2.50 6.69 8.65
C ASN A 378 -3.39 5.47 8.95
N VAL A 379 -2.92 4.61 9.85
CA VAL A 379 -3.67 3.43 10.29
C VAL A 379 -4.58 3.82 11.45
N LEU A 380 -5.89 3.67 11.26
CA LEU A 380 -6.85 3.73 12.34
C LEU A 380 -7.01 2.32 12.92
N TYR A 381 -6.72 2.16 14.20
CA TYR A 381 -6.92 0.91 14.92
C TYR A 381 -7.94 1.14 16.03
N THR A 382 -9.07 0.44 15.95
CA THR A 382 -10.16 0.54 16.93
C THR A 382 -10.41 -0.83 17.55
N ARG A 383 -10.29 -0.94 18.88
CA ARG A 383 -10.60 -2.17 19.61
C ARG A 383 -12.05 -2.12 20.10
N LEU A 384 -12.81 -3.15 19.76
CA LEU A 384 -14.21 -3.32 20.11
C LEU A 384 -14.36 -4.41 21.18
N GLY A 385 -15.27 -4.16 22.13
CA GLY A 385 -15.66 -5.13 23.15
C GLY A 385 -16.85 -6.01 22.74
N ILE A 386 -17.33 -6.83 23.68
CA ILE A 386 -18.35 -7.88 23.50
C ILE A 386 -19.70 -7.35 22.98
N SER A 387 -20.00 -6.07 23.18
CA SER A 387 -21.23 -5.40 22.70
C SER A 387 -21.02 -4.55 21.44
N ASN A 388 -19.91 -4.72 20.73
CA ASN A 388 -19.46 -3.83 19.65
C ASN A 388 -19.23 -2.37 20.12
N ALA A 389 -19.15 -2.17 21.44
CA ALA A 389 -18.79 -0.88 22.03
C ALA A 389 -17.28 -0.65 21.89
N GLU A 390 -16.91 0.58 21.57
CA GLU A 390 -15.51 1.00 21.43
C GLU A 390 -14.82 1.03 22.81
N LYS A 391 -13.76 0.24 22.97
CA LYS A 391 -12.91 0.30 24.16
C LYS A 391 -11.89 1.42 24.06
N TRP A 392 -11.19 1.47 22.93
CA TRP A 392 -10.22 2.51 22.61
C TRP A 392 -9.97 2.55 21.11
N SER A 393 -9.54 3.71 20.62
CA SER A 393 -9.14 3.92 19.23
C SER A 393 -7.93 4.81 19.15
N ILE A 394 -7.02 4.47 18.24
CA ILE A 394 -5.79 5.20 17.97
C ILE A 394 -5.62 5.45 16.48
N ILE A 395 -5.02 6.59 16.15
CA ILE A 395 -4.48 6.86 14.82
C ILE A 395 -2.97 6.75 14.88
N ILE A 396 -2.42 5.91 14.01
CA ILE A 396 -1.00 5.65 13.88
C ILE A 396 -0.53 6.33 12.59
N PRO A 397 0.32 7.37 12.66
CA PRO A 397 0.78 8.09 11.47
C PRO A 397 1.55 7.18 10.50
N TYR A 398 2.47 6.37 11.04
CA TYR A 398 3.26 5.40 10.31
C TYR A 398 3.39 4.12 11.12
N ALA A 399 3.25 2.97 10.47
CA ALA A 399 3.42 1.68 11.10
C ALA A 399 4.27 0.76 10.22
N LYS A 400 4.96 -0.20 10.85
CA LYS A 400 5.68 -1.27 10.15
C LYS A 400 5.08 -2.62 10.52
N LEU A 401 4.86 -3.46 9.52
CA LEU A 401 4.31 -4.80 9.67
C LEU A 401 5.44 -5.82 9.49
N ILE A 402 5.66 -6.64 10.52
CA ILE A 402 6.68 -7.69 10.51
C ILE A 402 6.09 -9.04 10.93
N GLU A 403 6.64 -10.13 10.39
CA GLU A 403 6.31 -11.47 10.84
C GLU A 403 7.08 -11.82 12.11
N VAL A 404 6.38 -12.35 13.11
CA VAL A 404 6.94 -12.81 14.38
C VAL A 404 6.38 -14.19 14.70
N VAL A 405 7.21 -15.05 15.28
CA VAL A 405 6.78 -16.33 15.82
C VAL A 405 6.30 -16.08 17.25
N ASP A 406 5.02 -16.34 17.48
CA ASP A 406 4.40 -16.24 18.81
C ASP A 406 4.93 -17.34 19.75
N ASP A 407 4.68 -17.22 21.06
CA ASP A 407 5.12 -18.18 22.09
C ASP A 407 4.56 -19.60 21.83
N GLU A 408 3.44 -19.70 21.12
CA GLU A 408 2.83 -20.95 20.64
C GLU A 408 3.51 -21.55 19.39
N GLY A 409 4.58 -20.95 18.89
CA GLY A 409 5.27 -21.37 17.66
C GLY A 409 4.52 -21.03 16.36
N LYS A 410 3.50 -20.17 16.41
CA LYS A 410 2.70 -19.77 15.24
C LYS A 410 3.19 -18.45 14.67
N ASN A 411 3.31 -18.36 13.34
CA ASN A 411 3.59 -17.10 12.66
C ASN A 411 2.39 -16.16 12.80
N ARG A 412 2.64 -14.99 13.38
CA ARG A 412 1.68 -13.88 13.51
C ARG A 412 2.31 -12.60 12.98
N LEU A 413 1.48 -11.61 12.72
CA LEU A 413 1.93 -10.29 12.32
C LEU A 413 2.02 -9.38 13.53
N MET A 414 3.13 -8.67 13.65
CA MET A 414 3.27 -7.60 14.62
C MET A 414 3.23 -6.26 13.90
N LEU A 415 2.32 -5.41 14.36
CA LEU A 415 2.19 -4.03 13.92
C LEU A 415 3.01 -3.16 14.87
N GLN A 416 4.16 -2.67 14.43
CA GLN A 416 4.95 -1.68 15.15
C GLN A 416 4.31 -0.31 14.94
N ILE A 417 3.85 0.32 16.01
CA ILE A 417 3.03 1.54 15.94
C ILE A 417 3.78 2.82 16.30
N CYS A 418 5.03 2.70 16.72
CA CYS A 418 5.92 3.81 17.05
C CYS A 418 7.12 3.85 16.12
N SER A 419 7.49 5.05 15.66
CA SER A 419 8.73 5.27 14.92
C SER A 419 9.70 6.10 15.76
N VAL A 420 10.94 5.64 15.87
CA VAL A 420 11.98 6.25 16.72
C VAL A 420 13.05 6.91 15.85
N ASP A 421 13.53 8.09 16.23
CA ASP A 421 14.65 8.74 15.55
C ASP A 421 15.98 8.11 15.98
N ARG A 422 17.00 8.12 15.12
CA ARG A 422 18.30 7.53 15.50
C ARG A 422 19.08 8.35 16.52
N TYR A 423 18.78 9.63 16.66
CA TYR A 423 19.64 10.58 17.36
C TYR A 423 18.92 11.38 18.44
N SER A 424 17.61 11.57 18.34
CA SER A 424 16.86 12.44 19.24
C SER A 424 15.51 11.87 19.66
N GLU A 425 15.33 11.69 20.98
CA GLU A 425 14.08 11.20 21.55
C GLU A 425 12.89 12.14 21.28
N GLU A 426 13.13 13.45 21.14
CA GLU A 426 12.09 14.46 20.88
C GLU A 426 11.42 14.31 19.51
N LYS A 427 12.08 13.62 18.57
CA LYS A 427 11.58 13.41 17.21
C LYS A 427 10.83 12.09 17.04
N ASN A 428 10.66 11.32 18.11
CA ASN A 428 9.90 10.09 18.08
C ASN A 428 8.43 10.37 17.74
N VAL A 429 7.84 9.52 16.92
CA VAL A 429 6.43 9.60 16.53
C VAL A 429 5.65 8.49 17.21
N TYR A 430 4.71 8.91 18.06
CA TYR A 430 3.80 8.04 18.80
C TYR A 430 2.39 8.05 18.18
N PRO A 431 1.59 6.99 18.40
CA PRO A 431 0.18 6.99 18.02
C PRO A 431 -0.60 8.08 18.78
N LYS A 432 -1.59 8.66 18.10
CA LYS A 432 -2.52 9.61 18.71
C LYS A 432 -3.75 8.85 19.20
N VAL A 433 -4.01 8.91 20.50
CA VAL A 433 -5.22 8.32 21.10
C VAL A 433 -6.42 9.21 20.76
N LEU A 434 -7.44 8.62 20.15
CA LEU A 434 -8.70 9.30 19.85
C LEU A 434 -9.73 9.12 20.97
N SER A 435 -9.78 7.92 21.54
CA SER A 435 -10.77 7.50 22.52
C SER A 435 -10.23 6.38 23.39
N GLY A 436 -10.65 6.33 24.65
CA GLY A 436 -10.24 5.34 25.64
C GLY A 436 -8.78 5.47 26.10
N GLU A 437 -8.27 4.42 26.75
CA GLU A 437 -6.89 4.33 27.22
C GLU A 437 -6.17 3.16 26.54
N LEU A 438 -5.01 3.45 25.94
CA LEU A 438 -4.17 2.42 25.31
C LEU A 438 -3.48 1.59 26.41
N PRO A 439 -3.61 0.25 26.42
CA PRO A 439 -2.91 -0.60 27.38
C PRO A 439 -1.39 -0.46 27.26
N ARG A 440 -0.68 -0.53 28.39
CA ARG A 440 0.80 -0.38 28.42
C ARG A 440 1.53 -1.42 27.58
N GLU A 441 0.99 -2.63 27.49
CA GLU A 441 1.53 -3.71 26.65
C GLU A 441 1.51 -3.35 25.15
N ASN A 442 0.51 -2.57 24.73
CA ASN A 442 0.31 -2.16 23.34
C ASN A 442 0.91 -0.79 23.03
N ALA A 443 1.78 -0.27 23.89
CA ALA A 443 2.31 1.09 23.75
C ALA A 443 3.23 1.26 22.52
N HIS A 444 3.92 0.20 22.11
CA HIS A 444 4.92 0.24 21.03
C HIS A 444 4.57 -0.64 19.83
N ASN A 445 3.88 -1.74 20.07
CA ASN A 445 3.46 -2.68 19.05
C ASN A 445 2.11 -3.33 19.40
N ILE A 446 1.50 -3.95 18.39
CA ILE A 446 0.25 -4.71 18.54
C ILE A 446 0.42 -6.03 17.79
N LEU A 447 0.20 -7.15 18.48
CA LEU A 447 0.20 -8.47 17.85
C LEU A 447 -1.17 -8.75 17.19
N LEU A 448 -1.14 -9.05 15.90
CA LEU A 448 -2.31 -9.37 15.09
C LEU A 448 -2.38 -10.89 14.85
N PRO A 449 -3.51 -11.57 15.16
CA PRO A 449 -3.71 -13.00 14.91
C PRO A 449 -3.95 -13.31 13.41
N MET A 450 -3.01 -12.92 12.55
CA MET A 450 -3.04 -13.13 11.11
C MET A 450 -1.63 -13.33 10.55
N THR A 451 -1.53 -13.88 9.35
CA THR A 451 -0.26 -14.10 8.65
C THR A 451 -0.02 -13.04 7.57
N MET A 452 1.23 -12.89 7.08
CA MET A 452 1.52 -11.96 5.98
C MET A 452 0.76 -12.34 4.71
N THR A 453 0.61 -13.63 4.44
CA THR A 453 -0.17 -14.14 3.30
C THR A 453 -1.62 -13.68 3.36
N ASP A 454 -2.25 -13.75 4.54
CA ASP A 454 -3.62 -13.28 4.73
C ASP A 454 -3.72 -11.77 4.48
N PHE A 455 -2.76 -10.99 4.99
CA PHE A 455 -2.72 -9.53 4.79
C PHE A 455 -2.62 -9.16 3.30
N ILE A 456 -1.74 -9.82 2.55
CA ILE A 456 -1.59 -9.59 1.10
C ILE A 456 -2.89 -9.92 0.34
N LEU A 457 -3.63 -10.95 0.76
CA LEU A 457 -4.93 -11.27 0.17
C LEU A 457 -5.99 -10.19 0.49
N ILE A 458 -5.99 -9.65 1.71
CA ILE A 458 -6.84 -8.51 2.08
C ILE A 458 -6.50 -7.28 1.24
N GLU A 459 -5.21 -6.97 1.06
CA GLU A 459 -4.77 -5.86 0.19
C GLU A 459 -5.29 -6.05 -1.25
N LYS A 460 -5.23 -7.26 -1.80
CA LYS A 460 -5.76 -7.54 -3.15
C LYS A 460 -7.28 -7.39 -3.23
N SER A 461 -8.00 -7.63 -2.13
CA SER A 461 -9.47 -7.59 -2.10
C SER A 461 -10.06 -6.17 -2.27
N ILE A 462 -9.27 -5.12 -2.04
CA ILE A 462 -9.70 -3.71 -2.18
C ILE A 462 -10.26 -3.42 -3.58
N SER A 463 -9.64 -3.99 -4.62
CA SER A 463 -10.07 -3.81 -6.02
C SER A 463 -11.38 -4.53 -6.33
N GLY A 464 -11.91 -5.29 -5.37
CA GLY A 464 -13.13 -6.07 -5.48
C GLY A 464 -12.91 -7.48 -6.04
N PRO A 465 -13.90 -8.37 -5.87
CA PRO A 465 -13.81 -9.77 -6.30
C PRO A 465 -13.51 -9.94 -7.80
N SER A 466 -13.97 -9.03 -8.66
CA SER A 466 -13.87 -9.10 -10.12
C SER A 466 -12.48 -8.76 -10.68
N ALA A 467 -11.63 -8.12 -9.89
CA ALA A 467 -10.26 -7.75 -10.26
C ALA A 467 -9.21 -8.75 -9.74
N MET A 468 -9.55 -9.56 -8.74
CA MET A 468 -8.64 -10.57 -8.18
C MET A 468 -8.37 -11.71 -9.17
N LYS A 469 -7.18 -12.30 -9.07
CA LYS A 469 -6.84 -13.58 -9.74
C LYS A 469 -7.67 -14.70 -9.14
N ILE A 470 -8.07 -15.69 -9.95
CA ILE A 470 -8.94 -16.78 -9.49
C ILE A 470 -8.33 -17.59 -8.33
N SER A 471 -7.00 -17.77 -8.31
CA SER A 471 -6.30 -18.45 -7.22
C SER A 471 -6.42 -17.67 -5.92
N ASP A 472 -6.09 -16.38 -5.94
CA ASP A 472 -6.17 -15.49 -4.78
C ASP A 472 -7.62 -15.37 -4.29
N LEU A 473 -8.57 -15.28 -5.22
CA LEU A 473 -9.99 -15.20 -4.95
C LEU A 473 -10.51 -16.46 -4.26
N TYR A 474 -10.08 -17.65 -4.72
CA TYR A 474 -10.43 -18.92 -4.08
C TYR A 474 -9.92 -19.00 -2.65
N TYR A 475 -8.62 -18.76 -2.43
CA TYR A 475 -8.05 -18.79 -1.07
C TYR A 475 -8.70 -17.74 -0.17
N PHE A 476 -8.94 -16.53 -0.69
CA PHE A 476 -9.58 -15.48 0.07
C PHE A 476 -11.04 -15.81 0.42
N SER A 477 -11.78 -16.47 -0.46
CA SER A 477 -13.16 -16.91 -0.16
C SER A 477 -13.26 -17.87 1.03
N LEU A 478 -12.17 -18.56 1.39
CA LEU A 478 -12.12 -19.46 2.55
C LEU A 478 -11.93 -18.69 3.86
N ILE A 479 -11.27 -17.53 3.81
CA ILE A 479 -10.87 -16.75 5.00
C ILE A 479 -11.58 -15.40 5.14
N ALA A 480 -12.33 -14.94 4.13
CA ALA A 480 -12.95 -13.61 4.10
C ALA A 480 -13.80 -13.30 5.34
N GLU A 481 -14.58 -14.28 5.82
CA GLU A 481 -15.44 -14.16 6.99
C GLU A 481 -14.64 -13.90 8.28
N LYS A 482 -13.46 -14.54 8.42
CA LYS A 482 -12.52 -14.31 9.53
C LYS A 482 -12.06 -12.85 9.61
N TYR A 483 -12.11 -12.12 8.50
CA TYR A 483 -11.68 -10.73 8.42
C TYR A 483 -12.84 -9.73 8.29
N GLY A 484 -14.08 -10.16 8.58
CA GLY A 484 -15.26 -9.30 8.57
C GLY A 484 -15.78 -8.96 7.18
N LEU A 485 -15.38 -9.72 6.16
CA LEU A 485 -15.80 -9.55 4.77
C LEU A 485 -16.83 -10.63 4.38
N LYS A 486 -17.75 -10.26 3.48
CA LYS A 486 -18.84 -11.14 3.03
C LYS A 486 -18.30 -12.26 2.14
N LYS A 487 -18.20 -13.46 2.69
CA LYS A 487 -17.73 -14.67 2.00
C LYS A 487 -18.50 -14.96 0.72
N GLU A 488 -19.81 -14.72 0.72
CA GLU A 488 -20.73 -15.03 -0.37
C GLU A 488 -20.36 -14.27 -1.65
N ALA A 489 -19.89 -13.02 -1.52
CA ALA A 489 -19.50 -12.19 -2.65
C ALA A 489 -18.27 -12.76 -3.38
N TYR A 490 -17.29 -13.26 -2.64
CA TYR A 490 -16.08 -13.85 -3.22
C TYR A 490 -16.36 -15.24 -3.79
N LEU A 491 -17.10 -16.08 -3.04
CA LEU A 491 -17.44 -17.43 -3.48
C LEU A 491 -18.31 -17.43 -4.75
N SER A 492 -19.30 -16.53 -4.83
CA SER A 492 -20.14 -16.40 -6.02
C SER A 492 -19.35 -16.00 -7.27
N GLU A 493 -18.36 -15.12 -7.12
CA GLU A 493 -17.48 -14.72 -8.23
C GLU A 493 -16.57 -15.88 -8.68
N VAL A 494 -16.00 -16.67 -7.75
CA VAL A 494 -15.22 -17.89 -8.10
C VAL A 494 -16.06 -18.84 -8.95
N LEU A 495 -17.27 -19.16 -8.47
CA LEU A 495 -18.17 -20.08 -9.14
C LEU A 495 -18.61 -19.56 -10.51
N TYR A 496 -18.88 -18.26 -10.62
CA TYR A 496 -19.23 -17.63 -11.89
C TYR A 496 -18.09 -17.73 -12.91
N ARG A 497 -16.84 -17.41 -12.51
CA ARG A 497 -15.70 -17.48 -13.43
C ARG A 497 -15.38 -18.90 -13.89
N LEU A 498 -15.56 -19.89 -13.02
CA LEU A 498 -15.39 -21.30 -13.40
C LEU A 498 -16.51 -21.81 -14.32
N THR A 499 -17.73 -21.28 -14.20
CA THR A 499 -18.87 -21.69 -15.02
C THR A 499 -19.04 -20.88 -16.31
N GLU A 500 -18.47 -19.68 -16.41
CA GLU A 500 -18.59 -18.84 -17.59
C GLU A 500 -18.11 -19.52 -18.89
N PRO A 501 -16.99 -20.27 -18.92
CA PRO A 501 -16.58 -20.99 -20.12
C PRO A 501 -17.61 -22.05 -20.54
N LEU A 502 -18.21 -22.74 -19.57
CA LEU A 502 -19.26 -23.72 -19.82
C LEU A 502 -20.54 -23.06 -20.38
N LEU A 503 -20.89 -21.89 -19.85
CA LEU A 503 -21.98 -21.07 -20.37
C LEU A 503 -21.75 -20.69 -21.84
N LEU A 504 -20.54 -20.23 -22.18
CA LEU A 504 -20.18 -19.88 -23.55
C LEU A 504 -20.31 -21.08 -24.50
N LEU A 505 -19.91 -22.27 -24.05
CA LEU A 505 -20.08 -23.50 -24.83
C LEU A 505 -21.57 -23.85 -25.03
N ILE A 506 -22.39 -23.76 -23.99
CA ILE A 506 -23.85 -24.00 -24.06
C ILE A 506 -24.50 -23.05 -25.08
N VAL A 507 -24.18 -21.75 -25.01
CA VAL A 507 -24.73 -20.77 -25.96
C VAL A 507 -24.24 -21.04 -27.38
N SER A 508 -22.97 -21.41 -27.54
CA SER A 508 -22.43 -21.75 -28.86
C SER A 508 -23.18 -22.93 -29.50
N LEU A 509 -23.55 -23.95 -28.71
CA LEU A 509 -24.36 -25.07 -29.17
C LEU A 509 -25.80 -24.67 -29.48
N LEU A 510 -26.41 -23.83 -28.66
CA LEU A 510 -27.75 -23.30 -28.91
C LEU A 510 -27.79 -22.53 -30.24
N VAL A 511 -26.81 -21.65 -30.46
CA VAL A 511 -26.64 -20.93 -31.72
C VAL A 511 -26.42 -21.90 -32.88
N LEU A 512 -25.68 -22.98 -32.70
CA LEU A 512 -25.48 -23.99 -33.73
C LEU A 512 -26.77 -24.72 -34.12
N ILE A 513 -27.60 -25.08 -33.14
CA ILE A 513 -28.93 -25.70 -33.35
C ILE A 513 -29.83 -24.73 -34.13
N LEU A 514 -29.84 -23.44 -33.75
CA LEU A 514 -30.59 -22.40 -34.46
C LEU A 514 -30.06 -22.19 -35.88
N ALA A 515 -28.74 -22.15 -36.05
CA ALA A 515 -28.09 -21.98 -37.35
C ALA A 515 -28.44 -23.11 -38.32
N TRP A 516 -28.63 -24.32 -37.81
CA TRP A 516 -29.16 -25.43 -38.60
C TRP A 516 -30.61 -25.21 -39.03
N ARG A 517 -31.48 -24.79 -38.11
CA ARG A 517 -32.91 -24.51 -38.41
C ARG A 517 -33.09 -23.40 -39.43
N PHE A 518 -32.24 -22.37 -39.38
CA PHE A 518 -32.26 -21.22 -40.27
C PHE A 518 -31.23 -21.30 -41.41
N ARG A 519 -30.77 -22.50 -41.77
CA ARG A 519 -29.76 -22.69 -42.83
C ARG A 519 -30.22 -22.15 -44.18
N VAL A 520 -29.29 -21.59 -44.95
CA VAL A 520 -29.57 -21.18 -46.34
C VAL A 520 -29.80 -22.42 -47.19
N SER A 521 -30.91 -22.47 -47.95
CA SER A 521 -31.21 -23.62 -48.83
C SER A 521 -30.06 -23.88 -49.82
N PRO A 522 -29.63 -25.14 -50.00
CA PRO A 522 -28.51 -25.47 -50.86
C PRO A 522 -28.79 -25.01 -52.31
N GLY A 523 -27.82 -24.31 -52.92
CA GLY A 523 -27.89 -23.85 -54.31
C GLY A 523 -28.49 -22.46 -54.54
N ARG A 524 -29.08 -21.80 -53.52
CA ARG A 524 -29.57 -20.42 -53.65
C ARG A 524 -28.42 -19.42 -53.49
N ARG A 525 -28.27 -18.45 -54.41
CA ARG A 525 -27.28 -17.36 -54.25
C ARG A 525 -27.57 -16.62 -52.94
N LEU A 526 -26.51 -16.33 -52.17
CA LEU A 526 -26.61 -15.57 -50.92
C LEU A 526 -27.31 -14.24 -51.22
N ASN A 527 -28.47 -14.02 -50.60
CA ASN A 527 -29.24 -12.82 -50.84
C ASN A 527 -28.46 -11.62 -50.27
N LYS A 528 -28.19 -10.58 -51.07
CA LYS A 528 -27.45 -9.38 -50.59
C LYS A 528 -28.11 -8.74 -49.36
N ARG A 529 -29.43 -8.94 -49.20
CA ARG A 529 -30.21 -8.56 -48.00
C ARG A 529 -29.73 -9.21 -46.70
N LEU A 530 -29.05 -10.35 -46.74
CA LEU A 530 -28.50 -11.00 -45.53
C LEU A 530 -27.35 -10.19 -44.91
N PHE A 531 -26.62 -9.43 -45.72
CA PHE A 531 -25.57 -8.53 -45.24
C PHE A 531 -26.14 -7.29 -44.53
N LEU A 532 -27.36 -6.87 -44.86
CA LEU A 532 -28.07 -5.81 -44.12
C LEU A 532 -28.40 -6.23 -42.68
N PHE A 533 -28.53 -7.54 -42.40
CA PHE A 533 -28.77 -8.07 -41.05
C PHE A 533 -27.48 -8.33 -40.26
N SER A 534 -26.31 -8.29 -40.90
CA SER A 534 -25.00 -8.47 -40.24
C SER A 534 -24.76 -7.54 -39.04
N PRO A 535 -25.08 -6.23 -39.08
CA PRO A 535 -24.90 -5.35 -37.91
C PRO A 535 -25.87 -5.65 -36.76
N LEU A 536 -26.95 -6.40 -37.00
CA LEU A 536 -27.90 -6.80 -35.95
C LEU A 536 -27.38 -8.00 -35.13
N CYS A 537 -26.47 -8.81 -35.70
CA CYS A 537 -25.94 -10.01 -35.05
C CYS A 537 -25.16 -9.72 -33.75
N PRO A 538 -24.26 -8.71 -33.68
CA PRO A 538 -23.62 -8.33 -32.42
C PRO A 538 -24.60 -7.90 -31.34
N PHE A 539 -25.66 -7.19 -31.71
CA PHE A 539 -26.70 -6.73 -30.77
C PHE A 539 -27.50 -7.90 -30.20
N LEU A 540 -27.95 -8.82 -31.05
CA LEU A 540 -28.65 -10.04 -30.61
C LEU A 540 -27.77 -10.92 -29.73
N SER A 541 -26.50 -11.08 -30.10
CA SER A 541 -25.52 -11.81 -29.33
C SER A 541 -25.30 -11.18 -27.95
N TYR A 542 -25.19 -9.85 -27.88
CA TYR A 542 -25.07 -9.12 -26.62
C TYR A 542 -26.25 -9.39 -25.70
N ILE A 543 -27.49 -9.22 -26.19
CA ILE A 543 -28.71 -9.49 -25.41
C ILE A 543 -28.74 -10.95 -24.93
N LEU A 544 -28.48 -11.91 -25.82
CA LEU A 544 -28.55 -13.33 -25.48
C LEU A 544 -27.52 -13.71 -24.41
N MET A 545 -26.27 -13.30 -24.56
CA MET A 545 -25.22 -13.63 -23.60
C MET A 545 -25.41 -12.88 -22.28
N GLU A 546 -25.78 -11.60 -22.31
CA GLU A 546 -25.92 -10.81 -21.09
C GLU A 546 -27.12 -11.26 -20.25
N THR A 547 -28.25 -11.59 -20.88
CA THR A 547 -29.41 -12.16 -20.18
C THR A 547 -29.06 -13.49 -19.52
N LEU A 548 -28.36 -14.38 -20.23
CA LEU A 548 -27.94 -15.66 -19.66
C LEU A 548 -26.90 -15.50 -18.57
N ARG A 549 -25.91 -14.61 -18.73
CA ARG A 549 -24.94 -14.27 -17.68
C ARG A 549 -25.63 -13.75 -16.43
N TYR A 550 -26.59 -12.85 -16.58
CA TYR A 550 -27.35 -12.31 -15.46
C TYR A 550 -28.15 -13.39 -14.72
N ILE A 551 -28.88 -14.25 -15.46
CA ILE A 551 -29.62 -15.37 -14.88
C ILE A 551 -28.68 -16.30 -14.11
N PHE A 552 -27.53 -16.65 -14.69
CA PHE A 552 -26.53 -17.50 -14.03
C PHE A 552 -25.95 -16.87 -12.78
N LYS A 553 -25.55 -15.59 -12.83
CA LYS A 553 -25.07 -14.86 -11.64
C LYS A 553 -26.10 -14.83 -10.53
N LEU A 554 -27.37 -14.58 -10.87
CA LEU A 554 -28.47 -14.57 -9.91
C LEU A 554 -28.68 -15.95 -9.28
N GLN A 555 -28.66 -17.02 -10.08
CA GLN A 555 -28.76 -18.39 -9.60
C GLN A 555 -27.61 -18.74 -8.66
N ILE A 556 -26.38 -18.41 -9.04
CA ILE A 556 -25.19 -18.66 -8.21
C ILE A 556 -25.32 -17.90 -6.89
N ALA A 557 -25.61 -16.61 -6.93
CA ALA A 557 -25.78 -15.80 -5.72
C ALA A 557 -26.89 -16.36 -4.80
N PHE A 558 -28.03 -16.75 -5.37
CA PHE A 558 -29.14 -17.34 -4.64
C PHE A 558 -28.74 -18.64 -3.93
N PHE A 559 -28.11 -19.58 -4.65
CA PHE A 559 -27.70 -20.84 -4.05
C PHE A 559 -26.56 -20.66 -3.04
N VAL A 560 -25.62 -19.76 -3.29
CA VAL A 560 -24.53 -19.44 -2.35
C VAL A 560 -25.09 -19.01 -1.00
N CYS A 561 -26.15 -18.20 -0.98
CA CYS A 561 -26.81 -17.80 0.26
C CYS A 561 -27.62 -18.94 0.91
N LEU A 562 -28.26 -19.80 0.12
CA LEU A 562 -29.18 -20.83 0.63
C LEU A 562 -28.45 -22.09 1.13
N THR A 563 -27.51 -22.62 0.36
CA THR A 563 -26.85 -23.93 0.63
C THR A 563 -25.36 -23.95 0.30
N PRO A 564 -24.50 -23.13 0.96
CA PRO A 564 -23.06 -23.00 0.65
C PRO A 564 -22.32 -24.33 0.44
N ARG A 565 -22.68 -25.37 1.20
CA ARG A 565 -22.03 -26.69 1.16
C ARG A 565 -22.27 -27.48 -0.14
N TYR A 566 -23.42 -27.33 -0.78
CA TYR A 566 -23.81 -28.09 -1.99
C TYR A 566 -23.83 -27.25 -3.27
N VAL A 567 -23.57 -25.95 -3.14
CA VAL A 567 -23.62 -24.99 -4.23
C VAL A 567 -22.79 -25.42 -5.44
N SER A 568 -21.55 -25.88 -5.24
CA SER A 568 -20.70 -26.29 -6.37
C SER A 568 -21.36 -27.41 -7.18
N LEU A 569 -21.98 -28.39 -6.53
CA LEU A 569 -22.66 -29.50 -7.22
C LEU A 569 -23.84 -29.00 -8.04
N ILE A 570 -24.65 -28.09 -7.50
CA ILE A 570 -25.82 -27.53 -8.19
C ILE A 570 -25.38 -26.65 -9.37
N VAL A 571 -24.43 -25.74 -9.13
CA VAL A 571 -23.95 -24.75 -10.08
C VAL A 571 -23.21 -25.39 -11.26
N PHE A 572 -22.47 -26.48 -11.06
CA PHE A 572 -21.86 -27.22 -12.18
C PHE A 572 -22.78 -28.31 -12.75
N GLY A 573 -23.65 -28.91 -11.94
CA GLY A 573 -24.56 -29.97 -12.37
C GLY A 573 -25.60 -29.51 -13.38
N LEU A 574 -26.29 -28.39 -13.11
CA LEU A 574 -27.33 -27.86 -14.00
C LEU A 574 -26.80 -27.54 -15.42
N PRO A 575 -25.67 -26.84 -15.59
CA PRO A 575 -25.14 -26.54 -16.92
C PRO A 575 -24.60 -27.78 -17.64
N VAL A 576 -24.02 -28.75 -16.92
CA VAL A 576 -23.58 -30.03 -17.52
C VAL A 576 -24.78 -30.82 -18.05
N ILE A 577 -25.88 -30.90 -17.29
CA ILE A 577 -27.11 -31.54 -17.74
C ILE A 577 -27.67 -30.83 -18.98
N ALA A 578 -27.69 -29.49 -18.97
CA ALA A 578 -28.11 -28.70 -20.13
C ALA A 578 -27.22 -28.95 -21.36
N LEU A 579 -25.90 -29.05 -21.17
CA LEU A 579 -24.95 -29.38 -22.22
C LEU A 579 -25.25 -30.76 -22.84
N ILE A 580 -25.43 -31.78 -22.00
CA ILE A 580 -25.78 -33.15 -22.45
C ILE A 580 -27.09 -33.12 -23.25
N PHE A 581 -28.12 -32.44 -22.73
CA PHE A 581 -29.41 -32.30 -23.40
C PHE A 581 -29.29 -31.62 -24.77
N LEU A 582 -28.50 -30.54 -24.88
CA LEU A 582 -28.27 -29.85 -26.15
C LEU A 582 -27.50 -30.71 -27.15
N ILE A 583 -26.50 -31.48 -26.70
CA ILE A 583 -25.78 -32.42 -27.54
C ILE A 583 -26.73 -33.49 -28.09
N ILE A 584 -27.56 -34.09 -27.22
CA ILE A 584 -28.56 -35.08 -27.64
C ILE A 584 -29.53 -34.48 -28.66
N THR A 585 -30.05 -33.28 -28.38
CA THR A 585 -30.97 -32.56 -29.28
C THR A 585 -30.34 -32.32 -30.65
N LEU A 586 -29.07 -31.91 -30.67
CA LEU A 586 -28.34 -31.68 -31.90
C LEU A 586 -28.07 -32.99 -32.66
N VAL A 587 -27.75 -34.09 -31.96
CA VAL A 587 -27.54 -35.42 -32.56
C VAL A 587 -28.84 -36.03 -33.12
N TYR A 588 -29.99 -35.65 -32.56
CA TYR A 588 -31.30 -36.17 -32.97
C TYR A 588 -32.05 -35.27 -33.95
N GLN A 589 -31.44 -34.14 -34.35
CA GLN A 589 -32.02 -33.18 -35.27
C GLN A 589 -32.27 -33.82 -36.65
N ARG A 590 -33.47 -33.66 -37.19
CA ARG A 590 -33.88 -34.14 -38.52
C ARG A 590 -33.91 -32.95 -39.48
N SER A 591 -33.48 -33.15 -40.73
CA SER A 591 -33.98 -32.30 -41.82
C SER A 591 -35.09 -33.04 -42.53
N GLU A 592 -36.25 -32.41 -42.66
CA GLU A 592 -37.18 -32.77 -43.74
C GLU A 592 -36.65 -32.24 -45.08
#